data_AF-A0A1C5YAA0-F1
#
_entry.id   AF-A0A1C5YAA0-F1
#
_cell.length_a   1.000
_cell.length_b   1.000
_cell.length_c   1.000
_cell.angle_alpha   90.00
_cell.angle_beta   90.00
_cell.angle_gamma   90.00
#
_symmetry.space_group_name_H-M   'P 1'
#
loop_
_entity.id
_entity.type
_entity.pdbx_description
1 polymer ?
#
loop_
_entity_poly.entity_id
_entity_poly.type
_entity_poly.pdbx_seq_one_letter_code
_entity_poly.pdbx_strand_id
1 'polypeptide(L)'
;MNAGEKVSGGSEAHQYMVKLAFEAMKVTAVLNQGYHEPEEIFVITKLYPNQFANAEEAIDEALDKLDIEYIDMMLLHHPGDHDVEAYQAMEQAVEEGKICSIGLSNW
;
A
#
# COMPACT_ATOMS: atom_id res chain seq x y z
N MET A 1 -23.09 -3.41 -0.82
CA MET A 1 -21.94 -4.35 -0.88
C MET A 1 -22.48 -5.77 -0.68
N ASN A 2 -22.47 -6.56 -1.74
CA ASN A 2 -22.80 -7.99 -1.94
C ASN A 2 -23.99 -8.68 -1.26
N ALA A 3 -24.84 -8.01 -0.48
CA ALA A 3 -26.03 -8.61 0.15
C ALA A 3 -25.77 -9.90 0.96
N GLY A 4 -24.52 -10.15 1.38
CA GLY A 4 -24.10 -11.36 2.11
C GLY A 4 -23.66 -12.53 1.22
N GLU A 5 -23.61 -12.37 -0.10
CA GLU A 5 -23.13 -13.41 -1.01
C GLU A 5 -21.60 -13.54 -0.97
N LYS A 6 -21.12 -14.79 -1.06
CA LYS A 6 -19.67 -15.07 -1.19
C LYS A 6 -19.19 -14.54 -2.53
N VAL A 7 -18.19 -13.67 -2.49
CA VAL A 7 -17.44 -13.28 -3.69
C VAL A 7 -16.14 -14.06 -3.76
N SER A 8 -15.97 -14.81 -4.83
CA SER A 8 -14.73 -15.50 -5.15
C SER A 8 -13.72 -14.53 -5.74
N GLY A 9 -12.46 -14.67 -5.32
CA GLY A 9 -11.34 -13.92 -5.90
C GLY A 9 -11.28 -14.12 -7.41
N GLY A 10 -11.05 -13.04 -8.15
CA GLY A 10 -10.99 -13.00 -9.61
C GLY A 10 -12.35 -13.00 -10.34
N SER A 11 -13.47 -13.15 -9.63
CA SER A 11 -14.81 -13.03 -10.24
C SER A 11 -15.10 -11.61 -10.74
N GLU A 12 -16.11 -11.45 -11.59
CA GLU A 12 -16.57 -10.14 -12.06
C GLU A 12 -16.95 -9.21 -10.90
N ALA A 13 -17.65 -9.73 -9.89
CA ALA A 13 -17.99 -8.98 -8.69
C ALA A 13 -16.74 -8.54 -7.91
N HIS A 14 -15.72 -9.42 -7.80
CA HIS A 14 -14.45 -9.06 -7.18
C HIS A 14 -13.75 -7.93 -7.94
N GLN A 15 -13.61 -8.06 -9.27
CA GLN A 15 -12.98 -7.04 -10.09
C GLN A 15 -13.74 -5.71 -10.06
N TYR A 16 -15.06 -5.75 -10.07
CA TYR A 16 -15.90 -4.56 -9.92
C TYR A 16 -15.68 -3.88 -8.56
N MET A 17 -15.65 -4.63 -7.46
CA MET A 17 -15.37 -4.08 -6.14
C MET A 17 -13.97 -3.48 -6.05
N VAL A 18 -12.96 -4.15 -6.61
CA VAL A 18 -11.59 -3.62 -6.67
C VAL A 18 -11.59 -2.29 -7.42
N LYS A 19 -12.19 -2.23 -8.61
CA LYS A 19 -12.28 -1.00 -9.39
C LYS A 19 -13.01 0.11 -8.63
N LEU A 20 -14.16 -0.21 -8.01
CA LEU A 20 -14.93 0.77 -7.25
C LEU A 20 -14.14 1.30 -6.04
N ALA A 21 -13.41 0.43 -5.33
CA ALA A 21 -12.55 0.85 -4.23
C ALA A 21 -11.44 1.80 -4.71
N PHE A 22 -10.81 1.51 -5.85
CA PHE A 22 -9.82 2.41 -6.45
C PHE A 22 -10.40 3.77 -6.85
N GLU A 23 -11.58 3.79 -7.49
CA GLU A 23 -12.23 5.05 -7.84
C GLU A 23 -12.64 5.87 -6.60
N ALA A 24 -13.14 5.21 -5.55
CA ALA A 24 -13.43 5.87 -4.28
C ALA A 24 -12.16 6.44 -3.63
N MET A 25 -11.05 5.69 -3.63
CA MET A 25 -9.76 6.17 -3.13
C MET A 25 -9.26 7.39 -3.89
N LYS A 26 -9.38 7.43 -5.23
CA LYS A 26 -9.01 8.61 -6.02
C LYS A 26 -9.85 9.83 -5.63
N VAL A 27 -11.17 9.67 -5.47
CA VAL A 27 -12.04 10.77 -5.03
C VAL A 27 -11.64 11.26 -3.65
N THR A 28 -11.38 10.35 -2.70
CA THR A 28 -10.88 10.71 -1.38
C THR A 28 -9.55 11.45 -1.46
N ALA A 29 -8.60 11.00 -2.30
CA ALA A 29 -7.31 11.66 -2.48
C ALA A 29 -7.47 13.09 -3.02
N VAL A 30 -8.32 13.31 -4.03
CA VAL A 30 -8.61 14.65 -4.57
C VAL A 30 -9.24 15.56 -3.52
N LEU A 31 -10.20 15.05 -2.74
CA LEU A 31 -10.81 15.82 -1.66
C LEU A 31 -9.77 16.18 -0.61
N ASN A 32 -8.96 15.21 -0.21
CA ASN A 32 -7.89 15.38 0.76
C ASN A 32 -6.90 16.47 0.32
N GLN A 33 -6.40 16.44 -0.91
CA GLN A 33 -5.50 17.48 -1.44
C GLN A 33 -6.13 18.89 -1.50
N GLY A 34 -7.46 18.99 -1.52
CA GLY A 34 -8.16 20.28 -1.56
C GLY A 34 -8.48 20.89 -0.19
N TYR A 35 -8.45 20.09 0.88
CA TYR A 35 -8.85 20.50 2.23
C TYR A 35 -7.78 20.30 3.29
N HIS A 36 -6.79 19.45 3.02
CA HIS A 36 -5.77 19.03 3.97
C HIS A 36 -4.36 19.25 3.40
N GLU A 37 -3.46 19.67 4.27
CA GLU A 37 -2.03 19.61 3.96
C GLU A 37 -1.55 18.14 4.03
N PRO A 38 -0.52 17.74 3.26
CA PRO A 38 -0.04 16.35 3.24
C PRO A 38 0.24 15.78 4.65
N GLU A 39 0.78 16.59 5.55
CA GLU A 39 1.13 16.19 6.92
C GLU A 39 -0.08 15.91 7.83
N GLU A 40 -1.30 16.28 7.40
CA GLU A 40 -2.54 15.97 8.11
C GLU A 40 -3.08 14.57 7.77
N ILE A 41 -2.49 13.90 6.79
CA ILE A 41 -2.93 12.59 6.28
C ILE A 41 -1.85 11.56 6.56
N PHE A 42 -2.22 10.50 7.28
CA PHE A 42 -1.32 9.40 7.57
C PHE A 42 -1.55 8.22 6.62
N VAL A 43 -0.62 7.99 5.69
CA VAL A 43 -0.68 6.94 4.68
C VAL A 43 -0.01 5.66 5.19
N ILE A 44 -0.79 4.58 5.22
CA ILE A 44 -0.29 3.22 5.53
C ILE A 44 -0.53 2.29 4.35
N THR A 45 0.53 1.63 3.88
CA THR A 45 0.43 0.56 2.88
C THR A 45 1.30 -0.63 3.23
N LYS A 46 1.26 -1.69 2.42
CA LYS A 46 1.92 -2.97 2.73
C LYS A 46 2.61 -3.58 1.51
N LEU A 47 3.78 -4.18 1.73
CA LEU A 47 4.40 -5.11 0.79
C LEU A 47 3.80 -6.50 0.97
N TYR A 48 3.31 -7.09 -0.12
CA TYR A 48 2.83 -8.46 -0.17
C TYR A 48 3.97 -9.45 -0.46
N PRO A 49 3.88 -10.73 -0.04
CA PRO A 49 4.95 -11.71 -0.24
C PRO A 49 5.44 -11.87 -1.70
N ASN A 50 4.56 -11.68 -2.67
CA ASN A 50 4.92 -11.71 -4.09
C ASN A 50 5.77 -10.52 -4.56
N GLN A 51 5.98 -9.51 -3.71
CA GLN A 51 6.80 -8.33 -3.98
C GLN A 51 8.16 -8.38 -3.29
N PHE A 52 8.40 -9.31 -2.35
CA PHE A 52 9.59 -9.28 -1.48
C PHE A 52 10.90 -9.36 -2.24
N ALA A 53 10.96 -10.20 -3.28
CA ALA A 53 12.15 -10.33 -4.12
C ALA A 53 12.53 -9.04 -4.88
N ASN A 54 11.60 -8.10 -5.04
CA ASN A 54 11.81 -6.81 -5.72
C ASN A 54 11.24 -5.66 -4.87
N ALA A 55 11.50 -5.68 -3.56
CA ALA A 55 10.86 -4.77 -2.62
C ALA A 55 11.11 -3.28 -2.92
N GLU A 56 12.32 -2.91 -3.38
CA GLU A 56 12.65 -1.54 -3.77
C GLU A 56 11.76 -1.02 -4.92
N GLU A 57 11.66 -1.80 -6.01
CA GLU A 57 10.76 -1.49 -7.14
C GLU A 57 9.30 -1.43 -6.69
N ALA A 58 8.89 -2.31 -5.77
CA ALA A 58 7.53 -2.32 -5.24
C ALA A 58 7.21 -1.11 -4.34
N ILE A 59 8.21 -0.56 -3.63
CA ILE A 59 8.09 0.68 -2.86
C ILE A 59 7.93 1.87 -3.81
N ASP A 60 8.79 1.96 -4.83
CA ASP A 60 8.71 3.02 -5.84
C ASP A 60 7.38 2.97 -6.61
N GLU A 61 6.93 1.77 -7.00
CA GLU A 61 5.63 1.59 -7.65
C GLU A 61 4.46 1.99 -6.73
N ALA A 62 4.59 1.82 -5.41
CA ALA A 62 3.57 2.25 -4.46
C ALA A 62 3.48 3.78 -4.38
N LEU A 63 4.62 4.48 -4.33
CA LEU A 63 4.68 5.94 -4.37
C LEU A 63 4.06 6.47 -5.67
N ASP A 64 4.46 5.91 -6.81
CA ASP A 64 3.96 6.29 -8.15
C ASP A 64 2.45 6.06 -8.28
N LYS A 65 1.93 4.92 -7.79
CA LYS A 65 0.49 4.60 -7.85
C LYS A 65 -0.35 5.50 -6.96
N LEU A 66 0.20 5.95 -5.84
CA LEU A 66 -0.47 6.83 -4.88
C LEU A 66 -0.28 8.31 -5.24
N ASP A 67 0.67 8.64 -6.10
CA ASP A 67 1.04 10.01 -6.49
C ASP A 67 1.43 10.85 -5.27
N ILE A 68 2.34 10.30 -4.44
CA ILE A 68 2.85 10.91 -3.20
C ILE A 68 4.38 10.83 -3.12
N GLU A 69 4.98 11.75 -2.39
CA GLU A 69 6.45 11.83 -2.24
C GLU A 69 7.02 10.91 -1.15
N TYR A 70 6.22 10.60 -0.13
CA TYR A 70 6.61 9.72 0.98
C TYR A 70 5.41 8.91 1.50
N ILE A 71 5.70 7.84 2.23
CA ILE A 71 4.72 6.99 2.93
C ILE A 71 4.98 7.07 4.43
N ASP A 72 3.97 7.41 5.23
CA ASP A 72 4.14 7.49 6.69
C ASP A 72 4.50 6.14 7.29
N MET A 73 3.84 5.07 6.85
CA MET A 73 4.10 3.73 7.36
C MET A 73 3.98 2.63 6.30
N MET A 74 5.02 1.81 6.20
CA MET A 74 4.98 0.60 5.39
C MET A 74 5.06 -0.66 6.25
N LEU A 75 4.19 -1.62 5.95
CA LEU A 75 4.15 -2.91 6.63
C LEU A 75 4.60 -4.02 5.68
N LEU A 76 5.46 -4.90 6.18
CA LEU A 76 5.53 -6.25 5.64
C LEU A 76 4.20 -6.95 5.95
N HIS A 77 3.51 -7.51 4.94
CA HIS A 77 2.13 -7.97 5.11
C HIS A 77 1.99 -9.36 5.74
N HIS A 78 2.91 -10.28 5.46
CA HIS A 78 2.94 -11.64 5.99
C HIS A 78 4.38 -12.18 5.92
N PRO A 79 4.75 -13.18 6.75
CA PRO A 79 5.99 -13.92 6.55
C PRO A 79 6.03 -14.58 5.17
N GLY A 80 7.22 -14.65 4.56
CA GLY A 80 7.38 -15.23 3.22
C GLY A 80 8.84 -15.30 2.80
N ASP A 81 9.10 -15.95 1.66
CA ASP A 81 10.44 -15.98 1.09
C ASP A 81 10.92 -14.55 0.78
N HIS A 82 12.17 -14.26 1.12
CA HIS A 82 12.81 -12.93 0.99
C HIS A 82 12.28 -11.84 1.93
N ASP A 83 11.59 -12.19 3.02
CA ASP A 83 11.05 -11.19 3.97
C ASP A 83 12.14 -10.38 4.69
N VAL A 84 13.28 -10.99 5.02
CA VAL A 84 14.42 -10.28 5.62
C VAL A 84 15.00 -9.26 4.64
N GLU A 85 15.23 -9.65 3.38
CA GLU A 85 15.74 -8.76 2.34
C GLU A 85 14.74 -7.64 2.03
N ALA A 86 13.44 -7.95 2.03
CA ALA A 86 12.39 -6.94 1.87
C ALA A 86 12.34 -5.96 3.04
N TYR A 87 12.55 -6.41 4.28
CA TYR A 87 12.63 -5.52 5.44
C TYR A 87 13.86 -4.60 5.36
N GLN A 88 15.01 -5.13 4.91
CA GLN A 88 16.21 -4.32 4.68
C GLN A 88 15.99 -3.25 3.59
N ALA A 89 15.27 -3.58 2.52
CA ALA A 89 14.87 -2.59 1.51
C ALA A 89 13.94 -1.50 2.11
N MET A 90 13.04 -1.87 3.02
CA MET A 90 12.23 -0.91 3.76
C MET A 90 13.06 -0.03 4.70
N GLU A 91 14.10 -0.57 5.36
CA GLU A 91 15.06 0.22 6.17
C GLU A 91 15.81 1.23 5.29
N GLN A 92 16.31 0.81 4.13
CA GLN A 92 16.97 1.69 3.16
C GLN A 92 16.03 2.81 2.68
N ALA A 93 14.77 2.49 2.39
CA ALA A 93 13.77 3.49 2.00
C ALA A 93 13.45 4.50 3.13
N VAL A 94 13.65 4.12 4.40
CA VAL A 94 13.60 5.07 5.53
C VAL A 94 14.80 6.02 5.51
N GLU A 95 16.00 5.50 5.27
CA GLU A 95 17.21 6.34 5.14
C GLU A 95 17.10 7.34 3.98
N GLU A 96 16.43 6.95 2.90
CA GLU A 96 16.17 7.78 1.72
C GLU A 96 15.01 8.78 1.91
N GLY A 97 14.26 8.69 3.01
CA GLY A 97 13.09 9.54 3.28
C GLY A 97 11.83 9.18 2.50
N LYS A 98 11.83 8.07 1.75
CA LYS A 98 10.65 7.54 1.03
C LYS A 98 9.60 6.98 1.99
N ILE A 99 10.02 6.47 3.15
CA ILE A 99 9.16 5.90 4.18
C ILE A 99 9.51 6.51 5.55
N CYS A 100 8.52 6.94 6.35
CA CYS A 100 8.81 7.50 7.68
C CYS A 100 8.93 6.43 8.77
N SER A 101 8.15 5.35 8.68
CA SER A 101 8.14 4.27 9.67
C SER A 101 7.87 2.91 9.03
N ILE A 102 8.41 1.86 9.62
CA ILE A 102 8.29 0.49 9.11
C ILE A 102 7.76 -0.46 10.18
N GLY A 103 7.07 -1.52 9.77
CA GLY A 103 6.53 -2.50 10.71
C GLY A 103 6.15 -3.83 10.08
N LEU A 104 5.54 -4.68 10.90
CA LEU A 104 5.15 -6.05 10.58
C LEU A 104 3.63 -6.24 10.77
N SER A 105 3.01 -7.09 9.95
CA SER A 105 1.60 -7.47 10.05
C SER A 105 1.41 -8.99 9.97
N ASN A 106 0.65 -9.60 10.88
CA ASN A 106 0.49 -11.07 10.94
C ASN A 106 1.77 -11.84 11.35
N TRP A 107 2.55 -11.26 12.28
CA TRP A 107 3.63 -11.93 13.03
C TRP A 107 3.17 -12.30 14.44
#